data_AF-A0A523GD78-F1
#
_entry.id   AF-A0A523GD78-F1
#
_cell.length_a   1.000
_cell.length_b   1.000
_cell.length_c   1.000
_cell.angle_alpha   90.00
_cell.angle_beta   90.00
_cell.angle_gamma   90.00
#
_symmetry.space_group_name_H-M   'P 1'
#
loop_
_entity.id
_entity.type
_entity.pdbx_description
1 polymer ?
#
loop_
_entity_poly.entity_id
_entity_poly.type
_entity_poly.pdbx_seq_one_letter_code
_entity_poly.pdbx_strand_id
1 'polypeptide(L)' 'MRFSGAISGATDQAGQTLVLANFHPSVQFLKKDILFRYGFDMNMGVIDKYTGKAPKYHLDLLELQPYQFYFISDKTGH' A
#
# COMPACT_ATOMS: atom_id res chain seq x y z
N MET A 1 22.90 -1.38 5.81
CA MET A 1 21.56 -1.77 5.35
C MET A 1 21.26 -1.01 4.07
N ARG A 2 21.25 -1.70 2.92
CA ARG A 2 20.76 -1.14 1.65
C ARG A 2 19.31 -1.60 1.49
N PHE A 3 18.37 -0.67 1.39
CA PHE A 3 17.02 -0.99 0.94
C PHE A 3 17.05 -0.94 -0.60
N SER A 4 16.93 -2.08 -1.27
CA SER A 4 16.73 -2.11 -2.72
C SER A 4 15.33 -1.56 -3.01
N GLY A 5 15.26 -0.47 -3.76
CA GLY A 5 14.01 0.19 -4.15
C GLY A 5 13.19 -0.64 -5.13
N ALA A 6 12.43 -1.61 -4.61
CA ALA A 6 11.53 -2.47 -5.38
C ALA A 6 10.05 -2.06 -5.29
N ILE A 7 9.74 -1.09 -4.42
CA ILE A 7 8.40 -0.57 -4.20
C ILE A 7 8.42 0.93 -4.48
N SER A 8 7.55 1.38 -5.38
CA SER A 8 7.29 2.80 -5.60
C SER A 8 5.89 3.14 -5.07
N GLY A 9 5.81 4.32 -4.44
CA GLY A 9 4.59 4.90 -3.90
C GLY A 9 4.32 6.24 -4.58
N ALA A 10 3.11 6.45 -5.10
CA ALA A 10 2.68 7.74 -5.64
C ALA A 10 1.26 8.06 -5.18
N THR A 11 0.96 9.33 -4.95
CA THR A 11 -0.40 9.80 -4.65
C THR A 11 -1.04 10.44 -5.87
N ASP A 12 -2.38 10.38 -5.98
CA ASP A 12 -3.09 11.22 -6.96
C ASP A 12 -3.01 12.72 -6.59
N GLN A 13 -3.48 13.60 -7.48
CA GLN A 13 -3.44 15.06 -7.27
C GLN A 13 -4.21 15.52 -6.03
N ALA A 14 -5.17 14.73 -5.56
CA ALA A 14 -5.96 15.02 -4.36
C ALA A 14 -5.33 14.45 -3.09
N GLY A 15 -4.26 13.66 -3.21
CA GLY A 15 -3.65 12.96 -2.07
C GLY A 15 -4.51 11.83 -1.51
N GLN A 16 -5.54 11.40 -2.25
CA GLN A 16 -6.61 10.51 -1.78
C GLN A 16 -6.36 9.03 -2.08
N THR A 17 -5.28 8.72 -2.80
CA THR A 17 -4.98 7.34 -3.20
C THR A 17 -3.50 7.14 -3.28
N LEU A 18 -2.99 6.17 -2.52
CA LEU A 18 -1.61 5.73 -2.59
C LEU A 18 -1.51 4.50 -3.48
N VAL A 19 -0.78 4.61 -4.58
CA VAL A 19 -0.46 3.49 -5.45
C VAL A 19 0.79 2.80 -4.93
N LEU A 20 0.71 1.52 -4.61
CA LEU A 20 1.86 0.67 -4.29
C LEU A 20 2.04 -0.38 -5.38
N ALA A 21 3.25 -0.48 -5.92
CA ALA A 21 3.58 -1.44 -6.96
C ALA A 21 4.79 -2.27 -6.54
N ASN A 22 4.70 -3.60 -6.67
CA ASN A 22 5.84 -4.51 -6.53
C ASN A 22 6.40 -4.85 -7.91
N PHE A 23 7.59 -4.34 -8.25
CA PHE A 23 8.25 -4.66 -9.52
C PHE A 23 9.17 -5.89 -9.46
N HIS A 24 9.25 -6.55 -8.29
CA HIS A 24 10.11 -7.71 -8.08
C HIS A 24 9.38 -9.02 -8.43
N PRO A 25 10.07 -10.05 -8.96
CA PRO A 25 9.51 -11.38 -9.21
C PRO A 25 9.20 -12.18 -7.92
N SER A 26 9.31 -11.59 -6.74
CA SER A 26 9.11 -12.26 -5.45
C SER A 26 8.19 -11.44 -4.57
N VAL A 27 7.53 -12.11 -3.62
CA VAL A 27 6.69 -11.43 -2.62
C VAL A 27 7.52 -10.40 -1.87
N GLN A 28 6.99 -9.19 -1.75
CA GLN A 28 7.58 -8.11 -0.98
C GLN A 28 6.70 -7.78 0.22
N PHE A 29 7.35 -7.38 1.30
CA PHE A 29 6.69 -7.01 2.55
C PHE A 29 6.98 -5.56 2.87
N LEU A 30 5.93 -4.80 3.13
CA LEU A 30 6.02 -3.39 3.42
C LEU A 30 5.45 -3.12 4.82
N LYS A 31 6.19 -2.40 5.65
CA LYS A 31 5.68 -2.04 6.98
C LYS A 31 4.40 -1.22 6.84
N LYS A 32 3.35 -1.64 7.56
CA LYS A 32 2.07 -0.93 7.63
C LYS A 32 2.24 0.56 7.96
N ASP A 33 3.27 0.89 8.75
CA ASP A 33 3.58 2.25 9.16
C ASP A 33 3.85 3.23 8.01
N ILE A 34 4.19 2.73 6.82
CA ILE A 34 4.40 3.60 5.67
C ILE A 34 3.12 4.31 5.27
N LEU A 35 1.94 3.70 5.50
CA LEU A 35 0.66 4.29 5.17
C LEU A 35 0.39 5.55 5.99
N PHE A 36 0.78 5.57 7.28
CA PHE A 36 0.70 6.78 8.10
C PHE A 36 1.53 7.93 7.54
N ARG A 37 2.69 7.65 6.93
CA ARG A 37 3.54 8.69 6.33
C ARG A 37 2.88 9.38 5.13
N TYR A 38 1.92 8.71 4.51
CA TYR A 38 1.11 9.25 3.42
C TYR A 38 -0.25 9.77 3.91
N GLY A 39 -0.48 9.89 5.23
CA GLY A 39 -1.69 10.50 5.79
C GLY A 39 -2.87 9.55 5.98
N PHE A 40 -2.71 8.24 5.75
CA PHE A 40 -3.80 7.28 5.95
C PHE A 40 -4.00 6.96 7.43
N ASP A 41 -5.25 7.10 7.91
CA ASP A 41 -5.63 6.69 9.26
C ASP A 41 -5.84 5.18 9.33
N MET A 42 -4.90 4.50 9.99
CA MET A 42 -4.93 3.05 10.16
C MET A 42 -6.03 2.55 11.10
N ASN A 43 -6.72 3.42 11.84
CA ASN A 43 -7.89 3.07 12.65
C ASN A 43 -9.17 2.96 11.80
N MET A 44 -9.27 3.75 10.73
CA MET A 44 -10.41 3.70 9.80
C MET A 44 -10.34 2.49 8.86
N GLY A 45 -9.13 1.97 8.66
CA GLY A 45 -8.85 0.84 7.79
C GLY A 45 -8.79 1.28 6.33
N VAL A 46 -7.93 0.60 5.57
CA VAL A 46 -7.70 0.90 4.16
C VAL A 46 -8.27 -0.19 3.25
N ILE A 47 -8.63 0.21 2.04
CA ILE A 47 -9.15 -0.64 0.97
C ILE A 47 -8.33 -0.42 -0.30
N ASP A 48 -8.30 -1.45 -1.14
CA ASP A 48 -7.91 -1.31 -2.53
C ASP A 48 -9.10 -0.81 -3.35
N LYS A 49 -8.98 0.39 -3.95
CA LYS A 49 -10.06 1.04 -4.74
C LYS A 49 -10.59 0.16 -5.87
N TYR A 50 -9.78 -0.71 -6.47
CA TYR A 50 -10.22 -1.54 -7.60
C TYR A 50 -10.98 -2.78 -7.16
N THR A 51 -10.51 -3.44 -6.09
CA THR A 51 -11.11 -4.71 -5.64
C THR A 51 -12.15 -4.51 -4.54
N GLY A 52 -12.18 -3.33 -3.91
CA GLY A 52 -12.99 -3.01 -2.73
C GLY A 52 -12.59 -3.80 -1.47
N LYS A 53 -11.51 -4.60 -1.54
CA LYS A 53 -11.06 -5.48 -0.46
C LYS A 53 -9.96 -4.80 0.35
N ALA A 54 -9.88 -5.16 1.63
CA ALA A 54 -8.74 -4.77 2.45
C ALA A 54 -7.45 -5.43 1.91
N PRO A 55 -6.30 -4.72 1.93
CA PRO A 55 -5.02 -5.32 1.61
C PRO A 55 -4.67 -6.49 2.55
N LYS A 56 -3.87 -7.44 2.07
CA LYS A 56 -3.45 -8.59 2.88
C LYS A 56 -2.27 -8.22 3.77
N TYR A 57 -2.35 -8.58 5.04
CA TYR A 57 -1.30 -8.34 6.03
C TYR A 57 -0.79 -9.65 6.63
N HIS A 58 0.51 -9.71 6.90
CA HIS A 58 1.18 -10.77 7.64
C HIS A 58 2.04 -10.14 8.75
N LEU A 59 1.68 -10.35 10.02
CA LEU A 59 2.40 -9.82 11.20
C LEU A 59 2.75 -8.31 11.04
N ASP A 60 1.75 -7.49 10.73
CA ASP A 60 1.86 -6.03 10.50
C ASP A 60 2.65 -5.58 9.26
N LEU A 61 2.97 -6.52 8.38
CA LEU A 61 3.54 -6.23 7.07
C LEU A 61 2.46 -6.39 6.00
N LEU A 62 2.27 -5.34 5.21
CA LEU A 62 1.52 -5.40 3.96
C LEU A 62 2.27 -6.31 2.99
N GLU A 63 1.60 -7.35 2.52
CA GLU A 63 2.15 -8.31 1.57
C GLU A 63 1.79 -7.88 0.14
N LEU A 64 2.80 -7.77 -0.74
CA LEU A 64 2.62 -7.54 -2.16
C LEU A 64 3.14 -8.74 -2.96
N GLN A 65 2.25 -9.35 -3.73
CA GLN A 65 2.60 -10.41 -4.66
C GLN A 65 3.48 -9.89 -5.80
N PRO A 66 4.26 -10.75 -6.48
CA PRO A 66 5.05 -10.36 -7.64
C PRO A 66 4.22 -9.60 -8.68
N TYR A 67 4.69 -8.44 -9.14
CA TYR A 67 4.00 -7.59 -10.14
C TYR A 67 2.61 -7.10 -9.75
N GLN A 68 2.26 -7.15 -8.47
CA GLN A 68 0.97 -6.66 -7.97
C GLN A 68 0.96 -5.13 -7.82
N PHE A 69 -0.21 -4.55 -8.09
CA PHE A 69 -0.53 -3.16 -7.84
C PHE A 69 -1.65 -3.06 -6.81
N TYR A 70 -1.49 -2.16 -5.84
CA TYR A 70 -2.53 -1.77 -4.90
C TYR A 70 -2.82 -0.28 -5.05
N PHE A 71 -4.10 0.07 -5.04
CA PHE A 71 -4.55 1.46 -5.05
C PHE A 71 -5.24 1.73 -3.73
N ILE A 72 -4.43 2.07 -2.74
CA ILE A 72 -4.85 2.21 -1.36
C ILE A 72 -5.62 3.51 -1.19
N SER A 73 -6.80 3.40 -0.59
CA SER A 73 -7.60 4.51 -0.08
C SER A 73 -8.12 4.14 1.29
N ASP A 74 -8.39 5.12 2.13
CA ASP A 74 -9.22 4.92 3.29
C ASP A 74 -10.68 4.62 2.88
N LYS A 75 -11.47 4.13 3.82
CA LYS A 75 -12.89 3.83 3.59
C LYS A 75 -13.76 5.07 3.33
N THR A 76 -13.24 6.26 3.58
CA THR A 76 -13.91 7.55 3.32
C THR A 76 -13.59 8.15 1.96
N GLY A 77 -12.65 7.55 1.21
CA GLY A 77 -12.22 8.02 -0.11
C GLY A 77 -11.04 8.97 -0.09
N HIS A 78 -10.38 9.17 1.06
CA HIS A 78 -9.07 9.81 1.21
C HIS A 78 -7.92 8.78 1.13
#